data_AF-A0A1S8BAG5-F1
#
_entry.id   AF-A0A1S8BAG5-F1
#
_cell.length_a   1.000
_cell.length_b   1.000
_cell.length_c   1.000
_cell.angle_alpha   90.00
_cell.angle_beta   90.00
_cell.angle_gamma   90.00
#
_symmetry.space_group_name_H-M   'P 1'
#
loop_
_entity.id
_entity.type
_entity.pdbx_description
1 polymer ?
#
loop_
_entity_poly.entity_id
_entity_poly.type
_entity_poly.pdbx_seq_one_letter_code
_entity_poly.pdbx_strand_id
1 'polypeptide(L)'
;MAHDDHQYHPKDTIGRTIKTTMVTAGAGTFVSAIQNTLQKQNYGPFGVFTRSGTTIAVFTAMGGSYEFARTASANLRQKDDSWNEAIGGFFGGAMVGLRFRSMPAVLGYGVGLATILSTFDFCGHALTGYSKDPNTDEFERKRFLRTNYRTPAEETVASIGEGRGIIPPGYEDRRRQRLKEKYGYEIDAPLADKAVTGGERADGVEHCLAGIARLSREVKDASSYIPAYDQRTYSEAIKALNDKLNQTRTSFAPRSKFSFKSTRQSSATTAVSHHKNPSAISLADVAELASQQRLKLPGAHQHAVNDPAASSGDTSTAESSAFASPAAPGTPANELAEDGSSLSRQNAAGLDGHGHGGAAQDGFVNRHLSSAQQQGSPMRKPSFSGTSSVAIAGHTGLHIILPPTASHATSAGTIANVRRCIVDMSQPTAEASGGAPFAGLTVKNVRDSLLVCGRVAGAIHITAVEGSVLVVRARQFRMHECKNVDVYLRCDSRPIIEDCAGIRFAPLPETYTHEDPSAQPNLWDQVDDFKWLKAEHSPNWSVLPSELRTSEHVWKDLVPGSPDMGLEEIFEAVKIQPKH
;
A
#
# COMPACT_ATOMS: atom_id res chain seq x y z
N MET A 1 17.32 -19.41 -5.01
CA MET A 1 18.10 -20.39 -4.21
C MET A 1 17.92 -21.70 -4.91
N ALA A 2 18.98 -22.26 -5.49
CA ALA A 2 18.91 -23.62 -6.01
C ALA A 2 18.59 -24.53 -4.82
N HIS A 3 17.52 -25.31 -4.93
CA HIS A 3 17.35 -26.47 -4.07
C HIS A 3 18.44 -27.44 -4.51
N ASP A 4 19.61 -27.37 -3.89
CA ASP A 4 20.46 -28.54 -3.84
C ASP A 4 19.63 -29.62 -3.17
N ASP A 5 19.36 -30.71 -3.89
CA ASP A 5 18.75 -31.94 -3.39
C ASP A 5 19.69 -32.58 -2.36
N HIS A 6 19.87 -31.91 -1.22
CA HIS A 6 20.48 -32.51 -0.05
C HIS A 6 19.48 -33.52 0.48
N GLN A 7 19.67 -34.77 0.09
CA GLN A 7 18.95 -35.90 0.64
C GLN A 7 19.03 -35.82 2.17
N TYR A 8 17.87 -35.69 2.81
CA TYR A 8 17.82 -35.55 4.27
C TYR A 8 18.31 -36.83 4.93
N HIS A 9 19.30 -36.69 5.82
CA HIS A 9 19.77 -37.79 6.64
C HIS A 9 19.19 -37.69 8.05
N PRO A 10 18.44 -38.71 8.50
CA PRO A 10 17.91 -38.74 9.86
C PRO A 10 19.00 -38.54 10.91
N LYS A 11 18.72 -37.67 11.86
CA LYS A 11 19.65 -37.29 12.94
C LYS A 11 19.28 -38.04 14.21
N ASP A 12 20.29 -38.52 14.93
CA ASP A 12 20.09 -39.10 16.25
C ASP A 12 19.69 -38.01 17.26
N THR A 13 18.39 -37.93 17.54
CA THR A 13 17.79 -36.95 18.46
C THR A 13 18.32 -37.12 19.87
N ILE A 14 18.39 -38.35 20.37
CA ILE A 14 18.76 -38.64 21.75
C ILE A 14 20.24 -38.34 21.94
N GLY A 15 21.11 -38.87 21.08
CA GLY A 15 22.55 -38.66 21.19
C GLY A 15 22.94 -37.19 21.05
N ARG A 16 22.33 -36.44 20.13
CA ARG A 16 22.57 -34.99 19.99
C ARG A 16 22.07 -34.22 21.19
N THR A 17 20.86 -34.50 21.66
CA THR A 17 20.28 -33.85 22.85
C THR A 17 21.17 -34.06 24.06
N ILE A 18 21.65 -35.28 24.32
CA ILE A 18 22.53 -35.58 25.44
C ILE A 18 23.84 -34.78 25.34
N LYS A 19 24.46 -34.76 24.15
CA LYS A 19 25.71 -34.00 23.93
C LYS A 19 25.51 -32.50 24.17
N THR A 20 24.49 -31.90 23.56
CA THR A 20 24.20 -30.46 23.72
C THR A 20 23.81 -30.12 25.16
N THR A 21 23.04 -30.98 25.82
CA THR A 21 22.67 -30.84 27.24
C THR A 21 23.93 -30.88 28.12
N MET A 22 24.87 -31.78 27.86
CA MET A 22 26.11 -31.88 28.63
C MET A 22 27.01 -30.64 28.44
N VAL A 23 27.13 -30.14 27.21
CA VAL A 23 27.90 -28.91 26.91
C VAL A 23 27.28 -27.70 27.59
N THR A 24 25.96 -27.53 27.46
CA THR A 24 25.24 -26.41 28.08
C THR A 24 25.20 -26.51 29.60
N ALA A 25 25.11 -27.71 30.17
CA ALA A 25 25.27 -27.91 31.61
C ALA A 25 26.66 -27.47 32.09
N GLY A 26 27.72 -27.83 31.37
CA GLY A 26 29.09 -27.38 31.66
C GLY A 26 29.28 -25.86 31.56
N ALA A 27 28.66 -25.23 30.55
CA ALA A 27 28.63 -23.76 30.47
C ALA A 27 27.85 -23.15 31.65
N GLY A 28 26.73 -23.75 32.04
CA GLY A 28 25.92 -23.33 33.17
C GLY A 28 26.64 -23.45 34.52
N THR A 29 27.41 -24.52 34.74
CA THR A 29 28.26 -24.67 35.94
C THR A 29 29.37 -23.63 35.97
N PHE A 30 29.98 -23.33 34.84
CA PHE A 30 31.00 -22.28 34.72
C PHE A 30 30.43 -20.89 35.04
N VAL A 31 29.29 -20.52 34.45
CA VAL A 31 28.60 -19.25 34.75
C VAL A 31 28.16 -19.21 36.21
N SER A 32 27.66 -20.32 36.75
CA SER A 32 27.30 -20.43 38.17
C SER A 32 28.51 -20.22 39.09
N ALA A 33 29.68 -20.74 38.72
CA ALA A 33 30.92 -20.52 39.47
C ALA A 33 31.32 -19.04 39.47
N ILE A 34 31.24 -18.35 38.33
CA ILE A 34 31.48 -16.90 38.23
C ILE A 34 30.46 -16.12 39.07
N GLN A 35 29.18 -16.48 39.00
CA GLN A 35 28.15 -15.83 39.81
C GLN A 35 28.42 -16.01 41.30
N ASN A 36 28.91 -17.18 41.73
CA ASN A 36 29.27 -17.46 43.12
C ASN A 36 30.48 -16.63 43.59
N THR A 37 31.49 -16.42 42.73
CA THR A 37 32.67 -15.59 43.08
C THR A 37 32.36 -14.10 43.13
N LEU A 38 31.34 -13.64 42.39
CA LEU A 38 30.90 -12.24 42.38
C LEU A 38 29.91 -11.88 43.50
N GLN A 39 29.50 -12.84 44.34
CA GLN A 39 28.59 -12.55 45.44
C GLN A 39 29.28 -11.77 46.56
N LYS A 40 28.55 -10.82 47.15
CA LYS A 40 29.06 -9.97 48.25
C LYS A 40 29.34 -10.76 49.54
N GLN A 41 28.78 -11.96 49.69
CA GLN A 41 28.94 -12.82 50.87
C GLN A 41 29.68 -14.10 50.46
N ASN A 42 30.51 -14.63 51.36
CA ASN A 42 31.26 -15.86 51.12
C ASN A 42 30.39 -17.10 51.41
N TYR A 43 29.94 -17.78 50.36
CA TYR A 43 29.15 -19.02 50.45
C TYR A 43 29.97 -20.29 50.24
N GLY A 44 31.29 -20.17 50.08
CA GLY A 44 32.18 -21.30 49.79
C GLY A 44 31.89 -22.00 48.45
N PRO A 45 32.56 -23.14 48.18
CA PRO A 45 32.45 -23.87 46.91
C PRO A 45 31.04 -24.44 46.64
N PHE A 46 30.31 -24.83 47.69
CA PHE A 46 28.96 -25.36 47.57
C PHE A 46 27.92 -24.29 47.17
N GLY A 47 28.26 -23.00 47.24
CA GLY A 47 27.40 -21.91 46.76
C GLY A 47 27.05 -22.02 45.27
N VAL A 48 27.92 -22.64 44.46
CA VAL A 48 27.71 -22.90 43.02
C VAL A 48 26.46 -23.75 42.75
N PHE A 49 26.18 -24.71 43.64
CA PHE A 49 25.02 -25.60 43.49
C PHE A 49 23.81 -25.12 44.28
N THR A 50 24.04 -24.48 45.44
CA THR A 50 22.97 -24.13 46.37
C THR A 50 22.37 -22.75 46.14
N ARG A 51 23.15 -21.77 45.67
CA ARG A 51 22.69 -20.38 45.43
C ARG A 51 22.56 -20.04 43.97
N SER A 52 23.58 -20.30 43.17
CA SER A 52 23.58 -20.05 41.72
C SER A 52 23.20 -21.29 40.89
N GLY A 53 22.80 -22.39 41.56
CA GLY A 53 22.44 -23.66 40.90
C GLY A 53 21.29 -23.55 39.89
N THR A 54 20.38 -22.59 40.06
CA THR A 54 19.32 -22.34 39.07
C THR A 54 19.88 -21.96 37.70
N THR A 55 21.04 -21.33 37.63
CA THR A 55 21.72 -21.00 36.36
C THR A 55 22.12 -22.27 35.62
N ILE A 56 22.64 -23.27 36.34
CA ILE A 56 22.95 -24.60 35.78
C ILE A 56 21.68 -25.22 35.20
N ALA A 57 20.58 -25.19 35.95
CA ALA A 57 19.30 -25.75 35.51
C ALA A 57 18.75 -25.05 34.26
N VAL A 58 18.80 -23.71 34.19
CA VAL A 58 18.33 -22.93 33.04
C VAL A 58 19.15 -23.25 31.78
N PHE A 59 20.48 -23.27 31.89
CA PHE A 59 21.33 -23.59 30.73
C PHE A 59 21.13 -25.02 30.23
N THR A 60 21.05 -25.98 31.15
CA THR A 60 20.80 -27.40 30.83
C THR A 60 19.43 -27.57 30.14
N ALA A 61 18.38 -26.96 30.69
CA ALA A 61 17.03 -27.03 30.13
C ALA A 61 16.95 -26.34 28.76
N MET A 62 17.57 -25.16 28.62
CA MET A 62 17.63 -24.42 27.35
C MET A 62 18.32 -25.24 26.26
N GLY A 63 19.51 -25.78 26.52
CA GLY A 63 20.27 -26.57 25.54
C GLY A 63 19.58 -27.89 25.16
N GLY A 64 19.04 -28.62 26.14
CA GLY A 64 18.36 -29.87 25.91
C GLY A 64 17.05 -29.71 25.13
N SER A 65 16.21 -28.75 25.53
CA SER A 65 14.95 -28.47 24.83
C SER A 65 15.17 -27.94 23.41
N TYR A 66 16.17 -27.06 23.21
CA TYR A 66 16.54 -26.54 21.90
C TYR A 66 16.98 -27.66 20.94
N GLU A 67 17.96 -28.49 21.32
CA GLU A 67 18.51 -29.51 20.42
C GLU A 67 17.49 -30.63 20.15
N PHE A 68 16.73 -31.01 21.17
CA PHE A 68 15.67 -32.01 21.03
C PHE A 68 14.60 -31.53 20.04
N ALA A 69 14.06 -30.33 20.26
CA ALA A 69 12.97 -29.82 19.43
C ALA A 69 13.44 -29.54 17.99
N ARG A 70 14.64 -28.98 17.82
CA ARG A 70 15.27 -28.78 16.50
C ARG A 70 15.45 -30.10 15.74
N THR A 71 16.01 -31.12 16.39
CA THR A 71 16.31 -32.40 15.72
C THR A 71 15.05 -33.22 15.49
N ALA A 72 14.11 -33.20 16.43
CA ALA A 72 12.81 -33.85 16.29
C ALA A 72 12.01 -33.22 15.14
N SER A 73 11.96 -31.89 15.04
CA SER A 73 11.27 -31.21 13.93
C SER A 73 11.92 -31.51 12.58
N ALA A 74 13.25 -31.56 12.53
CA ALA A 74 13.99 -31.89 11.32
C ALA A 74 13.66 -33.33 10.86
N ASN A 75 13.66 -34.29 11.79
CA ASN A 75 13.35 -35.69 11.48
C ASN A 75 11.89 -35.88 11.03
N LEU A 76 10.95 -35.20 11.70
CA LEU A 76 9.52 -35.27 11.35
C LEU A 76 9.22 -34.64 9.99
N ARG A 77 9.89 -33.53 9.66
CA ARG A 77 9.71 -32.81 8.40
C ARG A 77 10.59 -33.33 7.27
N GLN A 78 11.56 -34.20 7.60
CA GLN A 78 12.59 -34.70 6.69
C GLN A 78 13.28 -33.58 5.91
N LYS A 79 13.51 -32.44 6.58
CA LYS A 79 14.05 -31.22 5.97
C LYS A 79 14.96 -30.53 6.98
N ASP A 80 16.08 -30.01 6.50
CA ASP A 80 16.99 -29.15 7.25
C ASP A 80 16.85 -27.70 6.77
N ASP A 81 16.03 -26.93 7.47
CA ASP A 81 15.79 -25.51 7.18
C ASP A 81 15.69 -24.67 8.47
N SER A 82 15.57 -23.35 8.30
CA SER A 82 15.51 -22.36 9.38
C SER A 82 14.27 -22.48 10.28
N TRP A 83 13.27 -23.27 9.88
CA TRP A 83 12.12 -23.59 10.72
C TRP A 83 12.49 -24.53 11.85
N ASN A 84 13.46 -25.43 11.65
CA ASN A 84 13.95 -26.28 12.75
C ASN A 84 14.65 -25.45 13.82
N GLU A 85 15.36 -24.42 13.39
CA GLU A 85 16.01 -23.44 14.27
C GLU A 85 15.02 -22.56 15.00
N ALA A 86 13.94 -22.15 14.33
CA ALA A 86 12.84 -21.42 14.96
C ALA A 86 12.17 -22.26 16.07
N ILE A 87 11.86 -23.53 15.79
CA ILE A 87 11.22 -24.44 16.74
C ILE A 87 12.15 -24.72 17.92
N GLY A 88 13.40 -25.11 17.65
CA GLY A 88 14.41 -25.29 18.69
C GLY A 88 14.57 -24.03 19.54
N GLY A 89 14.71 -22.88 18.88
CA GLY A 89 14.88 -21.58 19.54
C GLY A 89 13.70 -21.20 20.41
N PHE A 90 12.47 -21.49 19.97
CA PHE A 90 11.27 -21.26 20.77
C PHE A 90 11.30 -22.07 22.06
N PHE A 91 11.57 -23.37 21.99
CA PHE A 91 11.61 -24.24 23.18
C PHE A 91 12.79 -23.89 24.10
N GLY A 92 13.97 -23.59 23.55
CA GLY A 92 15.12 -23.13 24.32
C GLY A 92 14.85 -21.81 25.04
N GLY A 93 14.29 -20.81 24.34
CA GLY A 93 13.92 -19.52 24.92
C GLY A 93 12.80 -19.62 25.95
N ALA A 94 11.82 -20.49 25.72
CA ALA A 94 10.75 -20.77 26.68
C ALA A 94 11.30 -21.30 28.02
N MET A 95 12.33 -22.15 28.00
CA MET A 95 12.99 -22.63 29.23
C MET A 95 13.68 -21.51 30.03
N VAL A 96 14.22 -20.49 29.36
CA VAL A 96 14.74 -19.29 30.03
C VAL A 96 13.59 -18.49 30.66
N GLY A 97 12.48 -18.34 29.93
CA GLY A 97 11.29 -17.63 30.39
C GLY A 97 10.62 -18.27 31.62
N LEU A 98 10.70 -19.60 31.78
CA LEU A 98 10.14 -20.31 32.94
C LEU A 98 10.72 -19.82 34.28
N ARG A 99 11.95 -19.31 34.30
CA ARG A 99 12.57 -18.72 35.50
C ARG A 99 11.74 -17.55 36.06
N PHE A 100 11.04 -16.82 35.21
CA PHE A 100 10.24 -15.65 35.58
C PHE A 100 8.80 -16.02 35.98
N ARG A 101 8.42 -17.31 35.92
CA ARG A 101 7.12 -17.85 36.37
C ARG A 101 5.90 -17.09 35.80
N SER A 102 6.02 -16.63 34.56
CA SER A 102 5.02 -15.81 33.88
C SER A 102 4.84 -16.29 32.45
N MET A 103 3.59 -16.52 32.03
CA MET A 103 3.29 -16.97 30.66
C MET A 103 3.75 -15.96 29.60
N PRO A 104 3.53 -14.63 29.77
CA PRO A 104 4.14 -13.63 28.90
C PRO A 104 5.66 -13.73 28.78
N ALA A 105 6.37 -14.05 29.86
CA ALA A 105 7.82 -14.21 29.81
C ALA A 105 8.22 -15.46 29.00
N VAL A 106 7.54 -16.60 29.23
CA VAL A 106 7.79 -17.84 28.46
C VAL A 106 7.60 -17.62 26.96
N LEU A 107 6.50 -16.97 26.57
CA LEU A 107 6.22 -16.67 25.16
C LEU A 107 7.18 -15.63 24.60
N GLY A 108 7.46 -14.55 25.33
CA GLY A 108 8.35 -13.47 24.89
C GLY A 108 9.78 -13.95 24.67
N TYR A 109 10.37 -14.67 25.63
CA TYR A 109 11.71 -15.25 25.48
C TYR A 109 11.75 -16.34 24.40
N GLY A 110 10.71 -17.17 24.29
CA GLY A 110 10.57 -18.17 23.24
C GLY A 110 10.56 -17.54 21.84
N VAL A 111 9.63 -16.62 21.57
CA VAL A 111 9.51 -15.94 20.27
C VAL A 111 10.76 -15.11 19.95
N GLY A 112 11.32 -14.42 20.94
CA GLY A 112 12.54 -13.63 20.76
C GLY A 112 13.71 -14.50 20.29
N LEU A 113 13.97 -15.61 20.97
CA LEU A 113 15.09 -16.49 20.63
C LEU A 113 14.83 -17.28 19.33
N ALA A 114 13.58 -17.69 19.08
CA ALA A 114 13.17 -18.30 17.81
C ALA A 114 13.45 -17.38 16.61
N THR A 115 13.08 -16.09 16.73
CA THR A 115 13.27 -15.11 15.65
C THR A 115 14.75 -14.86 15.40
N ILE A 116 15.55 -14.71 16.45
CA ILE A 116 17.00 -14.48 16.34
C ILE A 116 17.69 -15.67 15.68
N LEU A 117 17.44 -16.89 16.16
CA LEU A 117 18.11 -18.09 15.62
C LEU A 117 17.63 -18.43 14.21
N SER A 118 16.33 -18.30 13.93
CA SER A 118 15.80 -18.53 12.57
C SER A 118 16.37 -17.53 11.58
N THR A 119 16.47 -16.25 11.97
CA THR A 119 17.10 -15.22 11.12
C THR A 119 18.58 -15.51 10.91
N PHE A 120 19.30 -15.90 11.98
CA PHE A 120 20.72 -16.25 11.89
C PHE A 120 20.96 -17.43 10.94
N ASP A 121 20.15 -18.47 11.01
CA ASP A 121 20.24 -19.63 10.13
C ASP A 121 19.84 -19.28 8.69
N PHE A 122 18.77 -18.49 8.52
CA PHE A 122 18.36 -17.97 7.22
C PHE A 122 19.47 -17.13 6.55
N CYS A 123 20.28 -16.43 7.35
CA CYS A 123 21.45 -15.68 6.88
C CYS A 123 22.69 -16.56 6.60
N GLY A 124 22.60 -17.88 6.76
CA GLY A 124 23.66 -18.83 6.40
C GLY A 124 24.47 -19.37 7.59
N HIS A 125 23.94 -19.27 8.82
CA HIS A 125 24.48 -19.95 10.02
C HIS A 125 25.97 -19.63 10.33
N ALA A 126 26.51 -18.52 9.82
CA ALA A 126 27.92 -18.18 9.93
C ALA A 126 28.12 -16.69 10.25
N LEU A 127 28.91 -16.40 11.29
CA LEU A 127 29.28 -15.02 11.67
C LEU A 127 30.48 -14.48 10.86
N THR A 128 31.27 -15.35 10.26
CA THR A 128 32.49 -15.00 9.52
C THR A 128 32.26 -14.76 8.02
N GLY A 129 31.00 -14.74 7.60
CA GLY A 129 30.61 -14.70 6.19
C GLY A 129 30.57 -16.10 5.56
N TYR A 130 29.90 -16.19 4.41
CA TYR A 130 29.75 -17.45 3.68
C TYR A 130 31.07 -17.82 3.00
N SER A 131 31.67 -18.94 3.40
CA SER A 131 32.75 -19.54 2.62
C SER A 131 32.15 -20.06 1.32
N LYS A 132 32.67 -19.60 0.18
CA LYS A 132 32.22 -20.08 -1.11
C LYS A 132 32.43 -21.58 -1.21
N ASP A 133 31.45 -22.30 -1.72
CA ASP A 133 31.60 -23.71 -2.05
C ASP A 133 32.61 -23.85 -3.20
N PRO A 134 33.74 -24.55 -3.03
CA PRO A 134 34.72 -24.77 -4.08
C PRO A 134 34.21 -25.66 -5.22
N ASN A 135 33.08 -26.35 -5.06
CA ASN A 135 32.51 -27.23 -6.09
C ASN A 135 31.50 -26.53 -7.01
N THR A 136 31.09 -25.30 -6.70
CA THR A 136 30.22 -24.54 -7.61
C THR A 136 31.05 -23.96 -8.75
N ASP A 137 30.69 -24.25 -10.01
CA ASP A 137 31.33 -23.64 -11.15
C ASP A 137 31.09 -22.11 -11.14
N GLU A 138 32.09 -21.36 -10.68
CA GLU A 138 32.04 -19.90 -10.61
C GLU A 138 31.82 -19.28 -12.00
N PHE A 139 32.29 -19.93 -13.05
CA PHE A 139 32.16 -19.44 -14.41
C PHE A 139 30.71 -19.55 -14.88
N GLU A 140 30.05 -20.67 -14.64
CA GLU A 140 28.62 -20.84 -14.95
C GLU A 140 27.73 -19.93 -14.12
N ARG A 141 27.97 -19.81 -12.81
CA ARG A 141 27.19 -18.90 -11.95
C ARG A 141 27.37 -17.44 -12.36
N LYS A 142 28.59 -17.00 -12.64
CA LYS A 142 28.85 -15.62 -13.11
C LYS A 142 28.33 -15.40 -14.53
N ARG A 143 28.37 -16.41 -15.40
CA ARG A 143 27.71 -16.36 -16.71
C ARG A 143 26.20 -16.26 -16.55
N PHE A 144 25.57 -17.05 -15.70
CA PHE A 144 24.14 -16.96 -15.39
C PHE A 144 23.77 -15.55 -14.91
N LEU A 145 24.47 -15.02 -13.90
CA LEU A 145 24.23 -13.67 -13.39
C LEU A 145 24.44 -12.57 -14.46
N ARG A 146 25.38 -12.76 -15.39
CA ARG A 146 25.63 -11.83 -16.50
C ARG A 146 24.67 -11.98 -17.67
N THR A 147 24.05 -13.14 -17.84
CA THR A 147 23.24 -13.50 -19.03
C THR A 147 21.73 -13.52 -18.71
N ASN A 148 21.34 -13.44 -17.43
CA ASN A 148 19.95 -13.45 -16.99
C ASN A 148 19.23 -12.12 -17.27
N TYR A 149 19.03 -11.79 -18.55
CA TYR A 149 18.17 -10.69 -19.00
C TYR A 149 16.76 -11.14 -19.34
N ARG A 150 16.56 -12.44 -19.59
CA ARG A 150 15.26 -13.05 -19.92
C ARG A 150 15.21 -14.46 -19.34
N THR A 151 14.18 -14.72 -18.54
CA THR A 151 13.89 -16.05 -18.00
C THR A 151 12.92 -16.76 -18.96
N PRO A 152 13.10 -18.06 -19.25
CA PRO A 152 12.13 -18.83 -20.02
C PRO A 152 10.71 -18.72 -19.45
N ALA A 153 9.71 -18.64 -20.34
CA ALA A 153 8.31 -18.49 -19.94
C ALA A 153 7.82 -19.71 -19.16
N GLU A 154 8.32 -20.90 -19.51
CA GLU A 154 8.01 -22.17 -18.86
C GLU A 154 8.52 -22.19 -17.42
N GLU A 155 9.72 -21.67 -17.16
CA GLU A 155 10.31 -21.56 -15.82
C GLU A 155 9.52 -20.55 -14.96
N THR A 156 9.08 -19.46 -15.57
CA THR A 156 8.21 -18.46 -14.91
C THR A 156 6.87 -19.08 -14.52
N VAL A 157 6.28 -19.87 -15.41
CA VAL A 157 5.01 -20.57 -15.15
C VAL A 157 5.18 -21.66 -14.10
N ALA A 158 6.29 -22.40 -14.12
CA ALA A 158 6.56 -23.44 -13.13
C ALA A 158 6.79 -22.85 -11.72
N SER A 159 7.43 -21.68 -11.62
CA SER A 159 7.74 -21.03 -10.34
C SER A 159 6.60 -20.19 -9.76
N ILE A 160 5.89 -19.43 -10.60
CA ILE A 160 4.84 -18.49 -10.17
C ILE A 160 3.44 -19.11 -10.30
N GLY A 161 3.26 -20.06 -11.21
CA GLY A 161 1.97 -20.64 -11.58
C GLY A 161 1.24 -19.87 -12.67
N GLU A 162 0.16 -20.47 -13.18
CA GLU A 162 -0.69 -19.86 -14.20
C GLU A 162 -1.72 -18.88 -13.60
N GLY A 163 -2.08 -17.82 -14.36
CA GLY A 163 -3.07 -16.82 -13.95
C GLY A 163 -2.43 -15.53 -13.43
N ARG A 164 -3.23 -14.62 -12.86
CA ARG A 164 -2.78 -13.29 -12.37
C ARG A 164 -1.98 -12.48 -13.42
N GLY A 165 -2.32 -12.64 -14.70
CA GLY A 165 -1.66 -11.98 -15.83
C GLY A 165 -0.62 -12.84 -16.56
N ILE A 166 -0.27 -14.03 -16.04
CA ILE A 166 0.61 -15.00 -16.70
C ILE A 166 -0.24 -15.98 -17.50
N ILE A 167 -0.19 -15.87 -18.83
CA ILE A 167 -1.02 -16.62 -19.77
C ILE A 167 -0.11 -17.42 -20.71
N PRO A 168 0.28 -18.66 -20.35
CA PRO A 168 1.03 -19.52 -21.25
C PRO A 168 0.18 -19.99 -22.43
N PRO A 169 0.80 -20.47 -23.53
CA PRO A 169 0.09 -21.14 -24.61
C PRO A 169 -0.83 -22.27 -24.09
N GLY A 170 -2.07 -22.30 -24.57
CA GLY A 170 -3.10 -23.28 -24.14
C GLY A 170 -3.73 -23.01 -22.77
N TYR A 171 -3.48 -21.84 -22.16
CA TYR A 171 -4.09 -21.45 -20.87
C TYR A 171 -5.63 -21.46 -20.91
N GLU A 172 -6.23 -20.99 -22.01
CA GLU A 172 -7.70 -20.91 -22.13
C GLU A 172 -8.38 -22.28 -22.08
N ASP A 173 -7.79 -23.30 -22.71
CA ASP A 173 -8.35 -24.66 -22.70
C ASP A 173 -8.25 -25.28 -21.30
N ARG A 174 -7.09 -25.15 -20.64
CA ARG A 174 -6.92 -25.58 -19.24
C ARG A 174 -7.84 -24.82 -18.29
N ARG A 175 -8.08 -23.53 -18.55
CA ARG A 175 -9.01 -22.70 -17.78
C ARG A 175 -10.45 -23.17 -17.96
N ARG A 176 -10.88 -23.46 -19.20
CA ARG A 176 -12.22 -24.02 -19.48
C ARG A 176 -12.42 -25.36 -18.79
N GLN A 177 -11.43 -26.25 -18.81
CA GLN A 177 -11.49 -27.53 -18.12
C GLN A 177 -11.64 -27.35 -16.60
N ARG A 178 -10.83 -26.48 -15.98
CA ARG A 178 -10.96 -26.14 -14.56
C ARG A 178 -12.34 -25.56 -14.21
N LEU A 179 -12.91 -24.73 -15.08
CA LEU A 179 -14.24 -24.15 -14.88
C LEU A 179 -15.35 -25.20 -15.04
N LYS A 180 -15.21 -26.12 -15.99
CA LYS A 180 -16.11 -27.26 -16.18
C LYS A 180 -16.09 -28.19 -14.97
N GLU A 181 -14.92 -28.53 -14.46
CA GLU A 181 -14.78 -29.38 -13.26
C GLU A 181 -15.34 -28.68 -12.00
N LYS A 182 -15.09 -27.37 -11.85
CA LYS A 182 -15.50 -26.64 -10.64
C LYS A 182 -16.99 -26.29 -10.62
N TYR A 183 -17.57 -25.92 -11.76
CA TYR A 183 -18.93 -25.37 -11.82
C TYR A 183 -19.90 -26.21 -12.65
N GLY A 184 -19.44 -27.28 -13.31
CA GLY A 184 -20.30 -28.18 -14.09
C GLY A 184 -20.82 -27.60 -15.41
N TYR A 185 -20.41 -26.39 -15.80
CA TYR A 185 -20.82 -25.75 -17.05
C TYR A 185 -19.75 -25.95 -18.14
N GLU A 186 -20.17 -26.40 -19.32
CA GLU A 186 -19.32 -26.39 -20.50
C GLU A 186 -19.22 -24.96 -21.06
N ILE A 187 -18.01 -24.39 -21.02
CA ILE A 187 -17.75 -23.07 -21.58
C ILE A 187 -17.19 -23.28 -22.99
N ASP A 188 -18.05 -23.05 -23.97
CA ASP A 188 -17.71 -23.06 -25.38
C ASP A 188 -16.61 -22.04 -25.73
N ALA A 189 -15.88 -22.30 -26.81
CA ALA A 189 -14.98 -21.33 -27.40
C ALA A 189 -15.73 -20.04 -27.81
N PRO A 190 -15.08 -18.85 -27.71
CA PRO A 190 -15.65 -17.60 -28.19
C PRO A 190 -16.20 -17.72 -29.61
N LEU A 191 -17.36 -17.11 -29.89
CA LEU A 191 -17.97 -17.10 -31.23
C LEU A 191 -17.02 -16.54 -32.33
N ALA A 192 -16.01 -15.75 -31.94
CA ALA A 192 -14.99 -15.22 -32.83
C ALA A 192 -14.13 -16.32 -33.49
N ASP A 193 -13.92 -17.44 -32.79
CA ASP A 193 -13.04 -18.54 -33.22
C ASP A 193 -13.79 -19.62 -34.02
N LYS A 194 -15.14 -19.60 -34.01
CA LYS A 194 -15.98 -20.54 -34.79
C LYS A 194 -16.00 -20.15 -36.28
N ALA A 195 -16.06 -21.10 -37.20
CA ALA A 195 -15.99 -20.80 -38.65
C ALA A 195 -17.28 -20.17 -39.18
N VAL A 196 -17.17 -19.21 -40.11
CA VAL A 196 -18.34 -18.54 -40.75
C VAL A 196 -19.14 -19.50 -41.64
N THR A 197 -18.44 -20.45 -42.26
CA THR A 197 -18.90 -21.18 -43.45
C THR A 197 -19.76 -22.41 -43.13
N GLY A 198 -19.89 -22.80 -41.86
CA GLY A 198 -20.48 -24.08 -41.45
C GLY A 198 -21.78 -24.00 -40.64
N GLY A 199 -22.37 -22.82 -40.44
CA GLY A 199 -23.56 -22.68 -39.58
C GLY A 199 -23.26 -22.70 -38.07
N GLU A 200 -22.07 -23.12 -37.65
CA GLU A 200 -21.62 -23.19 -36.24
C GLU A 200 -21.80 -21.88 -35.46
N ARG A 201 -21.68 -20.73 -36.13
CA ARG A 201 -21.96 -19.40 -35.53
C ARG A 201 -23.44 -19.18 -35.30
N ALA A 202 -24.30 -19.62 -36.22
CA ALA A 202 -25.75 -19.55 -36.05
C ALA A 202 -26.19 -20.48 -34.92
N ASP A 203 -25.65 -21.70 -34.86
CA ASP A 203 -25.90 -22.65 -33.77
C ASP A 203 -25.43 -22.09 -32.43
N GLY A 204 -24.28 -21.42 -32.40
CA GLY A 204 -23.79 -20.73 -31.20
C GLY A 204 -24.70 -19.58 -30.75
N VAL A 205 -25.23 -18.80 -31.69
CA VAL A 205 -26.21 -17.74 -31.39
C VAL A 205 -27.51 -18.35 -30.84
N GLU A 206 -28.01 -19.43 -31.45
CA GLU A 206 -29.22 -20.13 -31.00
C GLU A 206 -29.03 -20.74 -29.61
N HIS A 207 -27.87 -21.34 -29.34
CA HIS A 207 -27.51 -21.86 -28.03
C HIS A 207 -27.51 -20.75 -26.96
N CYS A 208 -26.92 -19.58 -27.25
CA CYS A 208 -26.94 -18.45 -26.33
C CYS A 208 -28.36 -17.91 -26.11
N LEU A 209 -29.19 -17.83 -27.15
CA LEU A 209 -30.60 -17.41 -27.02
C LEU A 209 -31.40 -18.39 -26.17
N ALA A 210 -31.21 -19.69 -26.37
CA ALA A 210 -31.83 -20.74 -25.54
C ALA A 210 -31.37 -20.65 -24.08
N GLY A 211 -30.09 -20.37 -23.84
CA GLY A 211 -29.53 -20.14 -22.51
C GLY A 211 -30.12 -18.92 -21.80
N ILE A 212 -30.23 -17.79 -22.49
CA ILE A 212 -30.87 -16.57 -21.96
C ILE A 212 -32.36 -16.83 -21.64
N ALA A 213 -33.08 -17.55 -22.52
CA ALA A 213 -34.47 -17.91 -22.30
C ALA A 213 -34.65 -18.89 -21.12
N ARG A 214 -33.68 -19.79 -20.90
CA ARG A 214 -33.66 -20.67 -19.71
C ARG A 214 -33.40 -19.86 -18.44
N LEU A 215 -32.39 -19.00 -18.42
CA LEU A 215 -32.08 -18.15 -17.27
C LEU A 215 -33.26 -17.25 -16.90
N SER A 216 -33.94 -16.69 -17.91
CA SER A 216 -35.14 -15.88 -17.70
C SER A 216 -36.29 -16.67 -17.07
N ARG A 217 -36.43 -17.96 -17.36
CA ARG A 217 -37.43 -18.83 -16.72
C ARG A 217 -37.03 -19.16 -15.29
N GLU A 218 -35.77 -19.53 -15.05
CA GLU A 218 -35.26 -19.83 -13.71
C GLU A 218 -35.39 -18.63 -12.76
N VAL A 219 -35.08 -17.41 -13.23
CA VAL A 219 -35.28 -16.17 -12.45
C VAL A 219 -36.77 -15.91 -12.17
N LYS A 220 -37.64 -16.23 -13.14
CA LYS A 220 -39.10 -16.10 -12.96
C LYS A 220 -39.63 -17.11 -11.95
N ASP A 221 -39.16 -18.35 -11.99
CA ASP A 221 -39.54 -19.39 -11.03
C ASP A 221 -39.00 -19.06 -9.63
N ALA A 222 -37.80 -18.47 -9.58
CA ALA A 222 -37.16 -18.01 -8.35
C ALA A 222 -37.82 -16.76 -7.75
N SER A 223 -38.55 -15.98 -8.56
CA SER A 223 -39.16 -14.69 -8.15
C SER A 223 -40.04 -14.78 -6.88
N SER A 224 -40.54 -15.98 -6.56
CA SER A 224 -41.33 -16.24 -5.36
C SER A 224 -40.54 -16.15 -4.04
N TYR A 225 -39.23 -16.39 -4.07
CA TYR A 225 -38.37 -16.44 -2.86
C TYR A 225 -37.18 -15.48 -2.91
N ILE A 226 -37.02 -14.68 -3.96
CA ILE A 226 -35.98 -13.64 -4.05
C ILE A 226 -36.56 -12.24 -3.75
N PRO A 227 -35.83 -11.39 -2.99
CA PRO A 227 -36.24 -10.00 -2.74
C PRO A 227 -36.42 -9.18 -4.02
N ALA A 228 -37.32 -8.19 -3.99
CA ALA A 228 -37.63 -7.34 -5.15
C ALA A 228 -36.41 -6.56 -5.71
N TYR A 229 -35.42 -6.27 -4.86
CA TYR A 229 -34.15 -5.68 -5.27
C TYR A 229 -33.36 -6.62 -6.21
N ASP A 230 -33.21 -7.88 -5.82
CA ASP A 230 -32.50 -8.88 -6.60
C ASP A 230 -33.24 -9.25 -7.89
N GLN A 231 -34.58 -9.26 -7.85
CA GLN A 231 -35.40 -9.42 -9.07
C GLN A 231 -35.07 -8.36 -10.13
N ARG A 232 -34.92 -7.10 -9.71
CA ARG A 232 -34.54 -6.00 -10.62
C ARG A 232 -33.13 -6.22 -11.14
N THR A 233 -32.17 -6.52 -10.26
CA THR A 233 -30.78 -6.79 -10.63
C THR A 233 -30.65 -7.93 -11.66
N TYR A 234 -31.33 -9.05 -11.44
CA TYR A 234 -31.32 -10.17 -12.39
C TYR A 234 -32.01 -9.83 -13.72
N SER A 235 -33.11 -9.06 -13.68
CA SER A 235 -33.77 -8.60 -14.91
C SER A 235 -32.89 -7.66 -15.75
N GLU A 236 -32.14 -6.76 -15.10
CA GLU A 236 -31.18 -5.88 -15.75
C GLU A 236 -30.00 -6.66 -16.34
N ALA A 237 -29.51 -7.68 -15.63
CA ALA A 237 -28.45 -8.55 -16.12
C ALA A 237 -28.89 -9.38 -17.35
N ILE A 238 -30.11 -9.93 -17.34
CA ILE A 238 -30.68 -10.65 -18.50
C ILE A 238 -30.82 -9.72 -19.71
N LYS A 239 -31.27 -8.48 -19.49
CA LYS A 239 -31.35 -7.46 -20.56
C LYS A 239 -29.97 -7.14 -21.14
N ALA A 240 -28.98 -6.92 -20.27
CA ALA A 240 -27.60 -6.66 -20.68
C ALA A 240 -26.99 -7.83 -21.49
N LEU A 241 -27.30 -9.08 -21.13
CA LEU A 241 -26.88 -10.26 -21.90
C LEU A 241 -27.50 -10.28 -23.31
N ASN A 242 -28.78 -9.95 -23.43
CA ASN A 242 -29.48 -9.89 -24.72
C ASN A 242 -28.91 -8.76 -25.60
N ASP A 243 -28.65 -7.59 -25.01
CA ASP A 243 -28.03 -6.46 -25.71
C ASP A 243 -26.62 -6.81 -26.21
N LYS A 244 -25.81 -7.49 -25.39
CA LYS A 244 -24.46 -7.95 -25.77
C LYS A 244 -24.48 -8.98 -26.90
N LEU A 245 -25.44 -9.91 -26.89
CA LEU A 245 -25.64 -10.88 -27.96
C LEU A 245 -26.01 -10.18 -29.28
N ASN A 246 -26.91 -9.20 -29.22
CA ASN A 246 -27.31 -8.43 -30.39
C ASN A 246 -26.15 -7.59 -30.95
N GLN A 247 -25.37 -6.94 -30.10
CA GLN A 247 -24.15 -6.22 -30.51
C GLN A 247 -23.16 -7.16 -31.23
N THR A 248 -22.91 -8.32 -30.65
CA THR A 248 -22.01 -9.34 -31.21
C THR A 248 -22.55 -9.87 -32.55
N ARG A 249 -23.86 -10.07 -32.66
CA ARG A 249 -24.50 -10.48 -33.92
C ARG A 249 -24.36 -9.41 -35.01
N THR A 250 -24.51 -8.14 -34.65
CA THR A 250 -24.34 -7.03 -35.60
C THR A 250 -22.89 -6.83 -36.03
N SER A 251 -21.91 -7.05 -35.15
CA SER A 251 -20.49 -6.94 -35.51
C SER A 251 -20.04 -8.00 -36.51
N PHE A 252 -20.71 -9.16 -36.53
CA PHE A 252 -20.43 -10.25 -37.46
C PHE A 252 -21.36 -10.31 -38.67
N ALA A 253 -22.30 -9.37 -38.81
CA ALA A 253 -23.20 -9.33 -39.96
C ALA A 253 -22.44 -8.96 -41.25
N PRO A 254 -22.72 -9.63 -42.39
CA PRO A 254 -22.07 -9.29 -43.66
C PRO A 254 -22.46 -7.88 -44.09
N ARG A 255 -21.47 -7.01 -44.33
CA ARG A 255 -21.69 -5.65 -44.84
C ARG A 255 -22.42 -5.70 -46.18
N SER A 256 -23.58 -5.05 -46.27
CA SER A 256 -24.37 -4.97 -47.52
C SER A 256 -23.56 -4.25 -48.61
N LYS A 257 -23.19 -4.94 -49.68
CA LYS A 257 -22.36 -4.40 -50.77
C LYS A 257 -23.06 -3.45 -51.75
N PHE A 258 -24.32 -3.07 -51.52
CA PHE A 258 -25.04 -2.16 -52.41
C PHE A 258 -25.88 -1.16 -51.63
N SER A 259 -25.36 0.06 -51.50
CA SER A 259 -26.12 1.24 -51.07
C SER A 259 -25.89 2.31 -52.13
N PHE A 260 -26.92 2.60 -52.93
CA PHE A 260 -26.87 3.64 -53.96
C PHE A 260 -27.03 5.01 -53.30
N LYS A 261 -25.98 5.84 -53.35
CA LYS A 261 -26.02 7.24 -52.90
C LYS A 261 -26.44 8.13 -54.08
N SER A 262 -27.61 8.75 -54.00
CA SER A 262 -28.11 9.69 -55.01
C SER A 262 -27.36 11.03 -54.91
N THR A 263 -26.70 11.43 -55.98
CA THR A 263 -25.94 12.68 -56.13
C THR A 263 -26.72 13.63 -57.04
N ARG A 264 -27.09 14.82 -56.53
CA ARG A 264 -27.52 15.96 -57.36
C ARG A 264 -26.51 17.09 -57.26
N GLN A 265 -25.61 17.08 -58.25
CA GLN A 265 -24.98 18.19 -59.00
C GLN A 265 -24.32 19.36 -58.25
N SER A 266 -23.00 19.43 -58.43
CA SER A 266 -22.09 20.55 -58.11
C SER A 266 -22.05 21.57 -59.27
N SER A 267 -21.87 22.85 -58.97
CA SER A 267 -21.22 23.82 -59.86
C SER A 267 -20.40 24.80 -59.00
N ALA A 268 -19.17 25.07 -59.41
CA ALA A 268 -18.16 25.80 -58.66
C ALA A 268 -17.93 27.21 -59.22
N THR A 269 -17.69 28.21 -58.35
CA THR A 269 -16.71 29.31 -58.51
C THR A 269 -16.53 30.11 -57.20
N THR A 270 -15.31 30.04 -56.66
CA THR A 270 -14.39 31.10 -56.16
C THR A 270 -14.83 32.20 -55.16
N ALA A 271 -14.17 32.15 -53.98
CA ALA A 271 -13.59 33.24 -53.15
C ALA A 271 -14.28 33.78 -51.86
N VAL A 272 -13.42 33.85 -50.82
CA VAL A 272 -13.37 34.74 -49.63
C VAL A 272 -14.07 34.32 -48.32
N SER A 273 -13.22 34.18 -47.27
CA SER A 273 -13.39 34.14 -45.81
C SER A 273 -14.78 34.04 -45.15
N HIS A 274 -14.99 33.02 -44.32
CA HIS A 274 -15.18 33.12 -42.86
C HIS A 274 -15.46 31.74 -42.23
N HIS A 275 -15.01 31.58 -40.98
CA HIS A 275 -15.26 30.48 -40.05
C HIS A 275 -16.58 29.70 -40.21
N LYS A 276 -16.50 28.35 -40.21
CA LYS A 276 -17.10 27.46 -39.17
C LYS A 276 -16.91 25.95 -39.47
N ASN A 277 -16.50 25.24 -38.41
CA ASN A 277 -16.84 23.86 -38.00
C ASN A 277 -16.20 22.63 -38.67
N PRO A 278 -15.26 21.94 -37.98
CA PRO A 278 -14.95 20.53 -38.22
C PRO A 278 -15.98 19.64 -37.50
N SER A 279 -17.19 19.53 -38.05
CA SER A 279 -18.23 18.64 -37.51
C SER A 279 -18.96 17.92 -38.65
N ALA A 280 -18.27 16.97 -39.26
CA ALA A 280 -18.91 15.91 -40.04
C ALA A 280 -18.41 14.58 -39.48
N ILE A 281 -18.93 14.27 -38.28
CA ILE A 281 -18.70 13.02 -37.56
C ILE A 281 -19.48 11.91 -38.27
N SER A 282 -18.80 10.81 -38.59
CA SER A 282 -19.38 9.62 -39.23
C SER A 282 -20.41 8.96 -38.33
N LEU A 283 -21.47 8.38 -38.90
CA LEU A 283 -22.49 7.60 -38.17
C LEU A 283 -21.91 6.41 -37.37
N ALA A 284 -20.67 6.03 -37.63
CA ALA A 284 -19.94 5.04 -36.83
C ALA A 284 -19.42 5.60 -35.50
N ASP A 285 -19.10 6.90 -35.42
CA ASP A 285 -18.56 7.54 -34.20
C ASP A 285 -19.67 7.97 -33.22
N VAL A 286 -20.91 8.12 -33.71
CA VAL A 286 -22.09 8.45 -32.89
C VAL A 286 -22.55 7.26 -32.03
N ALA A 287 -22.34 6.02 -32.49
CA ALA A 287 -22.69 4.82 -31.74
C ALA A 287 -21.69 4.53 -30.60
N GLU A 288 -20.44 4.97 -30.73
CA GLU A 288 -19.41 4.83 -29.70
C GLU A 288 -19.51 5.95 -28.64
N LEU A 289 -20.02 7.13 -29.01
CA LEU A 289 -20.36 8.21 -28.06
C LEU A 289 -21.59 7.90 -27.19
N ALA A 290 -22.53 7.06 -27.63
CA ALA A 290 -23.70 6.66 -26.83
C ALA A 290 -23.39 5.59 -25.77
N SER A 291 -22.35 4.77 -25.95
CA SER A 291 -21.92 3.78 -24.96
C SER A 291 -21.05 4.38 -23.85
N GLN A 292 -20.42 5.54 -24.10
CA GLN A 292 -19.61 6.25 -23.09
C GLN A 292 -20.43 7.21 -22.22
N GLN A 293 -21.66 7.55 -22.60
CA GLN A 293 -22.50 8.53 -21.89
C GLN A 293 -23.47 7.95 -20.83
N ARG A 294 -23.36 6.65 -20.49
CA ARG A 294 -24.19 6.00 -19.45
C ARG A 294 -23.47 5.74 -18.11
N LEU A 295 -22.46 6.54 -17.76
CA LEU A 295 -21.88 6.57 -16.41
C LEU A 295 -21.55 8.01 -15.94
N LYS A 296 -22.59 8.88 -15.92
CA LYS A 296 -22.83 10.13 -15.13
C LYS A 296 -23.75 11.07 -15.97
N LEU A 297 -25.07 11.16 -15.74
CA LEU A 297 -25.87 12.07 -14.85
C LEU A 297 -25.71 13.59 -15.16
N PRO A 298 -26.59 14.57 -14.77
CA PRO A 298 -27.98 14.62 -14.22
C PRO A 298 -28.83 15.91 -14.63
N GLY A 299 -30.02 16.12 -14.02
CA GLY A 299 -30.66 17.45 -13.76
C GLY A 299 -32.01 17.71 -14.48
N ALA A 300 -32.99 18.49 -14.00
CA ALA A 300 -33.15 19.38 -12.84
C ALA A 300 -34.64 19.87 -12.76
N HIS A 301 -35.13 20.12 -11.54
CA HIS A 301 -36.17 21.07 -11.06
C HIS A 301 -37.44 21.41 -11.89
N GLN A 302 -38.62 21.34 -11.25
CA GLN A 302 -39.36 22.51 -10.68
C GLN A 302 -40.71 22.14 -9.99
N HIS A 303 -40.92 22.74 -8.80
CA HIS A 303 -42.16 23.23 -8.12
C HIS A 303 -43.50 22.44 -8.20
N ALA A 304 -44.35 22.29 -7.17
CA ALA A 304 -44.37 22.68 -5.76
C ALA A 304 -45.60 22.01 -5.04
N VAL A 305 -45.56 22.08 -3.70
CA VAL A 305 -46.65 22.13 -2.68
C VAL A 305 -47.29 20.84 -2.09
N ASN A 306 -47.15 20.75 -0.74
CA ASN A 306 -47.99 20.18 0.34
C ASN A 306 -47.85 18.72 0.83
N ASP A 307 -47.33 18.64 2.07
CA ASP A 307 -47.40 17.66 3.18
C ASP A 307 -48.73 16.91 3.42
N PRO A 308 -48.85 15.99 4.42
CA PRO A 308 -47.88 15.06 5.04
C PRO A 308 -48.45 13.63 5.24
N ALA A 309 -47.60 12.67 5.67
CA ALA A 309 -47.84 11.68 6.75
C ALA A 309 -47.19 10.30 6.53
N ALA A 310 -46.46 9.85 7.57
CA ALA A 310 -46.23 8.47 8.04
C ALA A 310 -45.61 7.44 7.08
N SER A 311 -44.76 6.48 7.48
CA SER A 311 -44.00 6.15 8.69
C SER A 311 -43.21 4.88 8.33
N SER A 312 -42.08 4.67 9.02
CA SER A 312 -41.43 3.38 9.34
C SER A 312 -40.86 2.49 8.23
N GLY A 313 -39.62 2.04 8.46
CA GLY A 313 -39.21 0.67 8.13
C GLY A 313 -37.81 0.54 7.56
N ASP A 314 -36.86 0.23 8.44
CA ASP A 314 -35.46 -0.13 8.18
C ASP A 314 -35.27 -1.24 7.14
N THR A 315 -34.11 -1.27 6.47
CA THR A 315 -33.16 -2.42 6.53
C THR A 315 -31.90 -2.15 5.71
N SER A 316 -30.77 -2.33 6.39
CA SER A 316 -29.40 -2.33 5.89
C SER A 316 -29.08 -3.55 5.02
N THR A 317 -28.31 -3.35 3.95
CA THR A 317 -27.42 -4.38 3.39
C THR A 317 -26.05 -3.76 3.05
N ALA A 318 -25.05 -4.11 3.87
CA ALA A 318 -23.68 -4.35 3.43
C ALA A 318 -23.71 -5.52 2.40
N GLU A 319 -22.80 -5.72 1.45
CA GLU A 319 -21.34 -5.62 1.41
C GLU A 319 -20.93 -5.34 -0.09
N SER A 320 -19.71 -5.00 -0.53
CA SER A 320 -18.40 -5.50 -0.14
C SER A 320 -17.32 -4.63 -0.83
N SER A 321 -16.42 -4.07 -0.03
CA SER A 321 -15.10 -3.59 -0.41
C SER A 321 -14.07 -4.66 -0.02
N ALA A 322 -13.39 -5.26 -0.99
CA ALA A 322 -12.35 -6.26 -0.73
C ALA A 322 -11.04 -5.58 -0.30
N PHE A 323 -10.61 -5.88 0.93
CA PHE A 323 -9.32 -5.52 1.51
C PHE A 323 -8.35 -6.71 1.45
N ALA A 324 -7.07 -6.42 1.21
CA ALA A 324 -5.97 -7.36 1.39
C ALA A 324 -5.09 -6.86 2.54
N SER A 325 -5.04 -7.61 3.65
CA SER A 325 -3.86 -7.73 4.52
C SER A 325 -3.94 -9.08 5.26
N PRO A 326 -2.81 -9.75 5.52
CA PRO A 326 -2.80 -10.97 6.31
C PRO A 326 -2.75 -10.66 7.83
N ALA A 327 -3.56 -11.43 8.58
CA ALA A 327 -3.57 -11.54 10.05
C ALA A 327 -2.26 -12.19 10.58
N ALA A 328 -1.87 -12.09 11.86
CA ALA A 328 -2.58 -12.54 13.07
C ALA A 328 -1.75 -12.18 14.36
N PRO A 329 -2.08 -12.65 15.60
CA PRO A 329 -3.34 -12.57 16.38
C PRO A 329 -3.15 -12.19 17.90
N GLY A 330 -4.25 -11.74 18.54
CA GLY A 330 -4.75 -11.95 19.94
C GLY A 330 -3.82 -11.75 21.18
N THR A 331 -4.23 -11.28 22.37
CA THR A 331 -5.53 -11.11 23.10
C THR A 331 -5.17 -10.47 24.49
N PRO A 332 -6.07 -10.26 25.48
CA PRO A 332 -7.35 -9.53 25.57
C PRO A 332 -7.29 -8.33 26.57
N ALA A 333 -8.43 -7.64 26.68
CA ALA A 333 -8.75 -6.55 27.60
C ALA A 333 -9.31 -7.00 28.97
N ASN A 334 -9.03 -6.19 30.01
CA ASN A 334 -9.83 -5.76 31.17
C ASN A 334 -8.85 -5.03 32.12
N GLU A 335 -9.13 -3.98 32.89
CA GLU A 335 -10.34 -3.27 33.32
C GLU A 335 -9.86 -1.98 34.07
N LEU A 336 -10.76 -0.98 34.17
CA LEU A 336 -10.95 -0.02 35.29
C LEU A 336 -9.89 1.06 35.63
N ALA A 337 -10.31 2.31 35.36
CA ALA A 337 -10.54 3.43 36.30
C ALA A 337 -9.56 3.80 37.44
N GLU A 338 -9.47 5.13 37.60
CA GLU A 338 -9.11 5.97 38.76
C GLU A 338 -7.72 6.65 38.84
N ASP A 339 -7.85 7.99 38.99
CA ASP A 339 -7.08 8.97 39.77
C ASP A 339 -5.63 9.36 39.42
N GLY A 340 -5.55 10.57 38.84
CA GLY A 340 -4.97 11.76 39.47
C GLY A 340 -3.66 11.65 40.26
N SER A 341 -2.59 12.26 39.73
CA SER A 341 -1.91 13.39 40.39
C SER A 341 -0.62 13.79 39.68
N SER A 342 -0.41 15.09 39.68
CA SER A 342 0.79 15.86 39.35
C SER A 342 2.06 15.38 40.04
N LEU A 343 3.23 15.53 39.41
CA LEU A 343 4.28 16.51 39.82
C LEU A 343 5.65 16.33 39.13
N SER A 344 6.14 17.48 38.66
CA SER A 344 7.52 18.02 38.72
C SER A 344 8.71 17.38 37.98
N ARG A 345 9.31 18.26 37.15
CA ARG A 345 10.73 18.44 36.85
C ARG A 345 11.64 18.21 38.07
N GLN A 346 12.81 17.59 37.85
CA GLN A 346 14.11 18.18 38.19
C GLN A 346 15.32 17.36 37.68
N ASN A 347 16.18 18.08 36.96
CA ASN A 347 17.64 18.12 36.98
C ASN A 347 18.55 16.93 36.60
N ALA A 348 19.59 17.35 35.88
CA ALA A 348 20.71 16.64 35.27
C ALA A 348 21.90 16.42 36.22
N ALA A 349 22.68 15.37 35.92
CA ALA A 349 24.15 15.20 35.99
C ALA A 349 24.40 13.68 35.88
N GLY A 350 25.03 13.11 34.85
CA GLY A 350 26.39 13.35 34.36
C GLY A 350 27.28 12.21 34.86
N LEU A 351 27.72 11.30 33.97
CA LEU A 351 29.03 10.60 33.96
C LEU A 351 29.05 9.47 32.91
N ASP A 352 30.18 9.41 32.22
CA ASP A 352 30.46 8.70 30.97
C ASP A 352 30.71 7.18 31.13
N GLY A 353 30.43 6.41 30.07
CA GLY A 353 30.84 5.01 29.95
C GLY A 353 30.42 4.36 28.63
N HIS A 354 31.39 4.07 27.77
CA HIS A 354 31.25 3.44 26.45
C HIS A 354 30.56 2.06 26.46
N GLY A 355 29.69 1.80 25.47
CA GLY A 355 29.20 0.45 25.18
C GLY A 355 28.14 0.41 24.08
N HIS A 356 28.50 -0.22 22.95
CA HIS A 356 27.67 -0.51 21.77
C HIS A 356 26.26 -1.04 22.08
N GLY A 357 25.23 -0.43 21.49
CA GLY A 357 23.86 -0.93 21.45
C GLY A 357 23.19 -0.58 20.12
N GLY A 358 22.92 -1.60 19.31
CA GLY A 358 22.32 -1.49 17.99
C GLY A 358 20.85 -1.06 18.05
N ALA A 359 20.57 0.11 17.50
CA ALA A 359 19.23 0.60 17.24
C ALA A 359 18.70 0.05 15.91
N ALA A 360 17.40 -0.22 15.88
CA ALA A 360 16.65 -0.63 14.71
C ALA A 360 16.97 0.23 13.47
N GLN A 361 17.10 -0.44 12.33
CA GLN A 361 17.39 0.17 11.02
C GLN A 361 16.19 1.00 10.55
N ASP A 362 16.20 2.26 10.95
CA ASP A 362 15.32 3.30 10.44
C ASP A 362 15.84 3.77 9.07
N GLY A 363 15.09 3.47 8.00
CA GLY A 363 15.42 3.83 6.60
C GLY A 363 15.31 5.32 6.25
N PHE A 364 15.61 6.23 7.18
CA PHE A 364 15.65 7.67 6.92
C PHE A 364 17.08 8.09 6.54
N VAL A 365 17.33 8.31 5.24
CA VAL A 365 18.65 8.62 4.67
C VAL A 365 19.21 9.98 5.17
N ASN A 366 18.43 10.83 5.84
CA ASN A 366 18.85 12.18 6.26
C ASN A 366 19.09 12.37 7.77
N ARG A 367 19.27 11.30 8.56
CA ARG A 367 19.49 11.43 10.02
C ARG A 367 20.87 12.02 10.40
N HIS A 368 21.86 12.03 9.50
CA HIS A 368 23.17 12.66 9.73
C HIS A 368 23.32 13.97 8.94
N LEU A 369 22.84 15.08 9.50
CA LEU A 369 23.11 16.45 9.00
C LEU A 369 23.41 17.43 10.15
N SER A 370 23.98 16.92 11.24
CA SER A 370 24.46 17.72 12.36
C SER A 370 25.95 17.99 12.23
N SER A 371 26.32 19.26 12.41
CA SER A 371 27.66 19.81 12.63
C SER A 371 28.70 19.70 11.51
N ALA A 372 28.61 20.59 10.50
CA ALA A 372 29.78 21.34 10.03
C ALA A 372 29.36 22.52 9.13
N GLN A 373 29.91 23.69 9.45
CA GLN A 373 30.12 24.88 8.61
C GLN A 373 28.99 25.89 8.31
N GLN A 374 29.12 27.01 9.03
CA GLN A 374 29.09 28.42 8.61
C GLN A 374 27.74 29.14 8.38
N GLN A 375 27.62 30.21 9.16
CA GLN A 375 26.61 31.27 9.21
C GLN A 375 26.10 31.73 7.84
N GLY A 376 24.77 31.87 7.69
CA GLY A 376 24.23 32.94 6.84
C GLY A 376 23.14 32.65 5.81
N SER A 377 22.52 31.46 5.71
CA SER A 377 21.33 31.33 4.84
C SER A 377 20.30 30.28 5.31
N PRO A 378 18.98 30.59 5.27
CA PRO A 378 17.89 29.71 5.73
C PRO A 378 17.41 28.67 4.70
N MET A 379 18.00 28.59 3.51
CA MET A 379 17.63 27.64 2.45
C MET A 379 18.61 26.47 2.36
N ARG A 380 18.12 25.23 2.31
CA ARG A 380 18.96 24.01 2.16
C ARG A 380 18.51 23.14 0.99
N LYS A 381 19.47 22.63 0.20
CA LYS A 381 19.25 21.75 -0.96
C LYS A 381 19.72 20.31 -0.65
N PRO A 382 18.82 19.31 -0.61
CA PRO A 382 19.20 17.91 -0.41
C PRO A 382 19.80 17.27 -1.69
N SER A 383 20.65 16.24 -1.52
CA SER A 383 21.26 15.45 -2.61
C SER A 383 20.57 14.08 -2.74
N PHE A 384 20.23 13.66 -3.96
CA PHE A 384 19.45 12.44 -4.26
C PHE A 384 20.12 11.49 -5.26
N SER A 385 21.46 11.50 -5.35
CA SER A 385 22.21 10.80 -6.41
C SER A 385 22.13 9.26 -6.41
N GLY A 386 21.45 8.62 -5.45
CA GLY A 386 21.36 7.16 -5.35
C GLY A 386 20.03 6.57 -4.88
N THR A 387 18.97 7.38 -4.74
CA THR A 387 17.68 6.94 -4.19
C THR A 387 16.56 7.10 -5.20
N SER A 388 15.72 6.09 -5.36
CA SER A 388 14.53 6.15 -6.22
C SER A 388 13.33 6.80 -5.54
N SER A 389 13.40 7.09 -4.23
CA SER A 389 12.32 7.70 -3.44
C SER A 389 12.78 8.94 -2.69
N VAL A 390 11.85 9.86 -2.42
CA VAL A 390 12.05 11.05 -1.60
C VAL A 390 11.52 10.79 -0.18
N ALA A 391 12.36 11.02 0.83
CA ALA A 391 11.97 10.97 2.24
C ALA A 391 12.47 12.20 3.00
N ILE A 392 11.54 12.98 3.55
CA ILE A 392 11.80 14.21 4.32
C ILE A 392 11.22 14.00 5.72
N ALA A 393 12.05 13.95 6.75
CA ALA A 393 11.55 13.71 8.08
C ALA A 393 12.37 14.32 9.21
N GLY A 394 11.70 14.63 10.33
CA GLY A 394 12.35 15.06 11.57
C GLY A 394 12.92 16.47 11.54
N HIS A 395 12.31 17.37 10.77
CA HIS A 395 12.78 18.74 10.60
C HIS A 395 11.88 19.75 11.31
N THR A 396 12.47 20.84 11.81
CA THR A 396 11.74 21.96 12.40
C THR A 396 12.32 23.30 11.97
N GLY A 397 11.49 24.25 11.57
CA GLY A 397 11.93 25.61 11.25
C GLY A 397 12.82 25.71 10.00
N LEU A 398 12.55 24.90 8.96
CA LEU A 398 13.37 24.87 7.75
C LEU A 398 12.54 25.12 6.48
N HIS A 399 13.18 25.77 5.50
CA HIS A 399 12.70 25.86 4.13
C HIS A 399 13.46 24.84 3.27
N ILE A 400 12.77 23.77 2.87
CA ILE A 400 13.31 22.63 2.12
C ILE A 400 12.73 22.67 0.71
N ILE A 401 13.58 22.92 -0.28
CA ILE A 401 13.19 22.94 -1.69
C ILE A 401 13.94 21.82 -2.41
N LEU A 402 13.20 20.94 -3.08
CA LEU A 402 13.80 19.86 -3.84
C LEU A 402 14.23 20.37 -5.21
N PRO A 403 15.49 20.13 -5.60
CA PRO A 403 15.97 20.55 -6.91
C PRO A 403 15.38 19.69 -8.04
N PRO A 404 15.31 20.19 -9.29
CA PRO A 404 14.93 19.40 -10.46
C PRO A 404 15.72 18.09 -10.62
N THR A 405 16.98 18.04 -10.14
CA THR A 405 17.82 16.84 -10.15
C THR A 405 17.26 15.68 -9.32
N ALA A 406 16.28 15.93 -8.44
CA ALA A 406 15.57 14.91 -7.68
C ALA A 406 14.46 14.22 -8.50
N SER A 407 14.27 14.56 -9.79
CA SER A 407 13.25 13.97 -10.67
C SER A 407 13.36 12.45 -10.82
N HIS A 408 14.56 11.88 -10.66
CA HIS A 408 14.78 10.43 -10.67
C HIS A 408 14.27 9.72 -9.39
N ALA A 409 14.01 10.47 -8.31
CA ALA A 409 13.60 9.95 -7.01
C ALA A 409 12.09 9.98 -6.78
N THR A 410 11.28 10.12 -7.83
CA THR A 410 9.82 10.25 -7.71
C THR A 410 9.05 8.92 -7.74
N SER A 411 9.71 7.78 -7.52
CA SER A 411 8.97 6.51 -7.43
C SER A 411 8.02 6.46 -6.23
N ALA A 412 8.36 7.13 -5.13
CA ALA A 412 7.52 7.34 -3.96
C ALA A 412 8.00 8.55 -3.15
N GLY A 413 7.09 9.21 -2.44
CA GLY A 413 7.40 10.31 -1.53
C GLY A 413 6.92 10.05 -0.10
N THR A 414 7.68 10.50 0.89
CA THR A 414 7.28 10.51 2.31
C THR A 414 7.69 11.82 2.99
N ILE A 415 6.74 12.48 3.64
CA ILE A 415 6.99 13.61 4.55
C ILE A 415 6.52 13.19 5.95
N ALA A 416 7.41 13.18 6.94
CA ALA A 416 7.05 12.71 8.29
C ALA A 416 7.68 13.52 9.43
N ASN A 417 6.94 13.77 10.51
CA ASN A 417 7.49 14.41 11.72
C ASN A 417 8.13 15.78 11.42
N VAL A 418 7.41 16.63 10.70
CA VAL A 418 7.88 17.96 10.29
C VAL A 418 7.07 19.03 11.01
N ARG A 419 7.73 20.05 11.56
CA ARG A 419 7.07 21.13 12.28
C ARG A 419 7.55 22.50 11.83
N ARG A 420 6.66 23.46 11.60
CA ARG A 420 7.04 24.83 11.22
C ARG A 420 8.04 24.87 10.06
N CYS A 421 7.82 24.03 9.05
CA CYS A 421 8.67 23.99 7.85
C CYS A 421 7.88 24.36 6.60
N ILE A 422 8.62 24.75 5.57
CA ILE A 422 8.13 24.86 4.21
C ILE A 422 8.83 23.75 3.41
N VAL A 423 8.05 22.90 2.76
CA VAL A 423 8.57 21.79 1.95
C VAL A 423 8.02 21.93 0.55
N ASP A 424 8.90 22.17 -0.42
CA ASP A 424 8.53 22.28 -1.84
C ASP A 424 9.13 21.13 -2.66
N MET A 425 8.25 20.28 -3.18
CA MET A 425 8.52 19.15 -4.07
C MET A 425 7.88 19.33 -5.46
N SER A 426 7.50 20.56 -5.83
CA SER A 426 6.90 20.85 -7.13
C SER A 426 7.89 20.65 -8.29
N GLN A 427 9.13 21.15 -8.15
CA GLN A 427 10.14 21.12 -9.21
C GLN A 427 10.53 19.72 -9.70
N PRO A 428 10.75 18.69 -8.85
CA PRO A 428 11.07 17.33 -9.30
C PRO A 428 9.92 16.61 -10.02
N THR A 429 8.68 17.07 -9.83
CA THR A 429 7.47 16.41 -10.39
C THR A 429 6.88 17.15 -11.57
N ALA A 430 7.40 18.35 -11.87
CA ALA A 430 6.96 19.17 -13.00
C ALA A 430 7.43 18.56 -14.32
N GLU A 431 6.55 18.53 -15.32
CA GLU A 431 6.89 18.00 -16.65
C GLU A 431 7.96 18.86 -17.35
N ALA A 432 7.92 20.17 -17.13
CA ALA A 432 8.86 21.13 -17.70
C ALA A 432 10.33 20.87 -17.31
N SER A 433 10.57 20.24 -16.16
CA SER A 433 11.89 19.85 -15.66
C SER A 433 12.24 18.39 -15.98
N GLY A 434 11.44 17.70 -16.80
CA GLY A 434 11.59 16.26 -17.09
C GLY A 434 11.18 15.36 -15.91
N GLY A 435 10.44 15.92 -14.94
CA GLY A 435 9.98 15.23 -13.74
C GLY A 435 8.78 14.32 -13.98
N ALA A 436 8.85 13.10 -13.43
CA ALA A 436 7.69 12.22 -13.34
C ALA A 436 6.92 12.48 -12.03
N PRO A 437 5.57 12.39 -12.04
CA PRO A 437 4.77 12.51 -10.82
C PRO A 437 5.08 11.36 -9.84
N PHE A 438 4.90 11.61 -8.54
CA PHE A 438 5.02 10.55 -7.54
C PHE A 438 4.02 9.43 -7.77
N ALA A 439 4.44 8.16 -7.72
CA ALA A 439 3.48 7.05 -7.80
C ALA A 439 2.54 7.01 -6.57
N GLY A 440 3.04 7.44 -5.40
CA GLY A 440 2.28 7.65 -4.18
C GLY A 440 3.03 8.55 -3.20
N LEU A 441 2.30 9.24 -2.33
CA LEU A 441 2.86 10.16 -1.34
C LEU A 441 2.24 9.91 0.03
N THR A 442 3.07 9.78 1.05
CA THR A 442 2.63 9.66 2.44
C THR A 442 3.04 10.91 3.22
N VAL A 443 2.09 11.53 3.92
CA VAL A 443 2.32 12.68 4.80
C VAL A 443 1.85 12.30 6.20
N LYS A 444 2.74 12.32 7.19
CA LYS A 444 2.41 11.89 8.55
C LYS A 444 2.97 12.82 9.62
N ASN A 445 2.17 13.16 10.63
CA ASN A 445 2.61 13.92 11.80
C ASN A 445 3.28 15.24 11.40
N VAL A 446 2.51 16.14 10.79
CA VAL A 446 2.98 17.46 10.35
C VAL A 446 2.22 18.55 11.09
N ARG A 447 2.94 19.56 11.59
CA ARG A 447 2.33 20.67 12.33
C ARG A 447 2.82 22.03 11.85
N ASP A 448 1.92 23.00 11.79
CA ASP A 448 2.22 24.42 11.55
C ASP A 448 3.08 24.66 10.28
N SER A 449 2.90 23.85 9.22
CA SER A 449 3.81 23.78 8.07
C SER A 449 3.11 24.04 6.74
N LEU A 450 3.87 24.45 5.73
CA LEU A 450 3.43 24.56 4.33
C LEU A 450 4.06 23.41 3.52
N LEU A 451 3.23 22.58 2.90
CA LEU A 451 3.70 21.49 2.04
C LEU A 451 3.21 21.72 0.59
N VAL A 452 4.14 22.00 -0.31
CA VAL A 452 3.93 21.97 -1.76
C VAL A 452 4.36 20.60 -2.27
N CYS A 453 3.41 19.69 -2.38
CA CYS A 453 3.65 18.27 -2.61
C CYS A 453 3.97 17.92 -4.08
N GLY A 454 3.63 18.80 -5.01
CA GLY A 454 3.77 18.54 -6.46
C GLY A 454 2.70 17.60 -7.02
N ARG A 455 3.06 16.85 -8.08
CA ARG A 455 2.17 15.92 -8.80
C ARG A 455 2.28 14.50 -8.24
N VAL A 456 1.14 13.86 -8.03
CA VAL A 456 1.00 12.47 -7.56
C VAL A 456 0.06 11.70 -8.50
N ALA A 457 0.59 10.70 -9.22
CA ALA A 457 -0.19 9.88 -10.16
C ALA A 457 -1.11 8.86 -9.45
N GLY A 458 -0.82 8.53 -8.20
CA GLY A 458 -1.62 7.63 -7.37
C GLY A 458 -2.30 8.33 -6.21
N ALA A 459 -2.27 7.68 -5.04
CA ALA A 459 -2.90 8.20 -3.82
C ALA A 459 -1.92 9.01 -2.99
N ILE A 460 -2.39 10.13 -2.45
CA ILE A 460 -1.79 10.79 -1.29
C ILE A 460 -2.52 10.35 -0.02
N HIS A 461 -1.75 9.88 0.96
CA HIS A 461 -2.24 9.52 2.30
C HIS A 461 -1.73 10.53 3.31
N ILE A 462 -2.65 11.18 4.01
CA ILE A 462 -2.34 12.26 4.95
C ILE A 462 -2.88 11.85 6.31
N THR A 463 -2.01 11.85 7.33
CA THR A 463 -2.40 11.45 8.69
C THR A 463 -1.79 12.35 9.73
N ALA A 464 -2.56 12.75 10.75
CA ALA A 464 -2.09 13.56 11.87
C ALA A 464 -1.44 14.88 11.40
N VAL A 465 -2.12 15.62 10.53
CA VAL A 465 -1.69 16.96 10.08
C VAL A 465 -2.51 18.03 10.77
N GLU A 466 -1.85 19.02 11.37
CA GLU A 466 -2.51 20.10 12.11
C GLU A 466 -1.98 21.48 11.73
N GLY A 467 -2.88 22.47 11.62
CA GLY A 467 -2.52 23.89 11.50
C GLY A 467 -1.66 24.19 10.28
N SER A 468 -1.85 23.46 9.19
CA SER A 468 -0.93 23.42 8.05
C SER A 468 -1.64 23.77 6.74
N VAL A 469 -0.86 24.11 5.72
CA VAL A 469 -1.36 24.32 4.36
C VAL A 469 -0.77 23.24 3.45
N LEU A 470 -1.63 22.58 2.69
CA LEU A 470 -1.26 21.54 1.73
C LEU A 470 -1.58 22.01 0.31
N VAL A 471 -0.61 21.90 -0.59
CA VAL A 471 -0.77 22.21 -2.02
C VAL A 471 -0.40 20.96 -2.81
N VAL A 472 -1.38 20.32 -3.45
CA VAL A 472 -1.17 19.02 -4.09
C VAL A 472 -2.06 18.79 -5.30
N ARG A 473 -1.50 18.16 -6.33
CA ARG A 473 -2.25 17.52 -7.41
C ARG A 473 -2.15 16.00 -7.26
N ALA A 474 -3.29 15.32 -7.13
CA ALA A 474 -3.30 13.87 -6.91
C ALA A 474 -4.47 13.17 -7.61
N ARG A 475 -4.27 11.92 -8.02
CA ARG A 475 -5.39 11.11 -8.54
C ARG A 475 -6.39 10.74 -7.44
N GLN A 476 -5.90 10.40 -6.24
CA GLN A 476 -6.72 10.08 -5.07
C GLN A 476 -6.19 10.83 -3.85
N PHE A 477 -7.10 11.43 -3.07
CA PHE A 477 -6.78 12.16 -1.84
C PHE A 477 -7.45 11.48 -0.65
N ARG A 478 -6.66 11.09 0.35
CA ARG A 478 -7.14 10.46 1.59
C ARG A 478 -6.52 11.15 2.80
N MET A 479 -7.37 11.65 3.70
CA MET A 479 -6.96 12.36 4.90
C MET A 479 -7.59 11.76 6.15
N HIS A 480 -6.78 11.54 7.18
CA HIS A 480 -7.20 10.92 8.44
C HIS A 480 -6.63 11.70 9.63
N GLU A 481 -7.42 11.89 10.70
CA GLU A 481 -6.95 12.51 11.95
C GLU A 481 -6.30 13.90 11.76
N CYS A 482 -6.88 14.76 10.91
CA CYS A 482 -6.31 16.08 10.59
C CYS A 482 -7.16 17.23 11.13
N LYS A 483 -6.52 18.34 11.51
CA LYS A 483 -7.20 19.47 12.18
C LYS A 483 -6.73 20.82 11.66
N ASN A 484 -7.67 21.71 11.32
CA ASN A 484 -7.38 23.09 10.89
C ASN A 484 -6.36 23.11 9.73
N VAL A 485 -6.70 22.47 8.61
CA VAL A 485 -5.81 22.35 7.45
C VAL A 485 -6.48 22.98 6.23
N ASP A 486 -5.75 23.86 5.56
CA ASP A 486 -6.16 24.40 4.26
C ASP A 486 -5.54 23.55 3.15
N VAL A 487 -6.38 23.06 2.25
CA VAL A 487 -5.97 22.13 1.20
C VAL A 487 -6.26 22.76 -0.17
N TYR A 488 -5.21 23.18 -0.85
CA TYR A 488 -5.23 23.59 -2.25
C TYR A 488 -5.04 22.35 -3.13
N LEU A 489 -6.13 21.91 -3.76
CA LEU A 489 -6.22 20.58 -4.36
C LEU A 489 -6.65 20.65 -5.83
N ARG A 490 -6.03 19.80 -6.64
CA ARG A 490 -6.63 19.25 -7.86
C ARG A 490 -6.72 17.75 -7.69
N CYS A 491 -7.92 17.18 -7.79
CA CYS A 491 -8.13 15.75 -7.62
C CYS A 491 -8.98 15.13 -8.72
N ASP A 492 -8.52 14.00 -9.27
CA ASP A 492 -9.23 13.30 -10.36
C ASP A 492 -10.38 12.43 -9.82
N SER A 493 -10.36 12.09 -8.53
CA SER A 493 -11.42 11.41 -7.79
C SER A 493 -11.97 12.27 -6.66
N ARG A 494 -13.08 11.83 -6.05
CA ARG A 494 -13.60 12.46 -4.82
C ARG A 494 -12.56 12.34 -3.69
N PRO A 495 -12.19 13.46 -3.02
CA PRO A 495 -11.36 13.41 -1.83
C PRO A 495 -12.11 12.74 -0.68
N ILE A 496 -11.41 11.95 0.13
CA ILE A 496 -11.98 11.27 1.29
C ILE A 496 -11.32 11.82 2.56
N ILE A 497 -12.14 12.17 3.55
CA ILE A 497 -11.69 12.53 4.90
C ILE A 497 -12.31 11.60 5.94
N GLU A 498 -11.58 11.38 7.04
CA GLU A 498 -12.01 10.59 8.18
C GLU A 498 -11.38 11.16 9.46
N ASP A 499 -12.14 11.25 10.55
CA ASP A 499 -11.65 11.78 11.84
C ASP A 499 -10.95 13.15 11.74
N CYS A 500 -11.43 14.00 10.82
CA CYS A 500 -10.90 15.33 10.57
C CYS A 500 -11.81 16.43 11.15
N ALA A 501 -11.26 17.61 11.40
CA ALA A 501 -12.03 18.78 11.83
C ALA A 501 -11.44 20.09 11.29
N GLY A 502 -12.29 21.01 10.83
CA GLY A 502 -11.86 22.33 10.34
C GLY A 502 -11.01 22.26 9.08
N ILE A 503 -11.34 21.36 8.15
CA ILE A 503 -10.64 21.25 6.87
C ILE A 503 -11.26 22.22 5.87
N ARG A 504 -10.43 22.98 5.12
CA ARG A 504 -10.93 23.92 4.12
C ARG A 504 -10.29 23.63 2.76
N PHE A 505 -11.10 23.33 1.76
CA PHE A 505 -10.60 23.01 0.42
C PHE A 505 -10.64 24.24 -0.49
N ALA A 506 -9.65 24.37 -1.36
CA ALA A 506 -9.52 25.41 -2.37
C ALA A 506 -9.02 24.79 -3.69
N PRO A 507 -9.30 25.42 -4.84
CA PRO A 507 -8.72 24.98 -6.11
C PRO A 507 -7.19 25.19 -6.08
N LEU A 508 -6.47 24.31 -6.78
CA LEU A 508 -5.02 24.42 -6.94
C LEU A 508 -4.61 25.77 -7.59
N PRO A 509 -3.55 26.45 -7.11
CA PRO A 509 -3.02 27.66 -7.72
C PRO A 509 -2.60 27.48 -9.18
N GLU A 510 -2.68 28.55 -9.98
CA GLU A 510 -2.38 28.50 -11.41
C GLU A 510 -0.92 28.10 -11.68
N THR A 511 0.01 28.57 -10.84
CA THR A 511 1.44 28.25 -10.90
C THR A 511 1.76 26.77 -10.70
N TYR A 512 0.80 25.95 -10.25
CA TYR A 512 0.97 24.50 -10.11
C TYR A 512 0.03 23.71 -11.04
N THR A 513 -0.73 24.39 -11.89
CA THR A 513 -1.78 23.77 -12.70
C THR A 513 -1.27 23.20 -14.02
N HIS A 514 -0.25 23.82 -14.65
CA HIS A 514 0.61 23.46 -15.82
C HIS A 514 0.18 22.48 -16.93
N GLU A 515 -1.00 21.88 -16.89
CA GLU A 515 -1.57 20.97 -17.89
C GLU A 515 -2.99 21.39 -18.27
N ASP A 516 -3.38 21.00 -19.48
CA ASP A 516 -4.65 21.37 -20.11
C ASP A 516 -5.85 21.09 -19.18
N PRO A 517 -6.61 22.13 -18.75
CA PRO A 517 -7.75 21.98 -17.84
C PRO A 517 -8.89 21.14 -18.43
N SER A 518 -8.85 20.81 -19.72
CA SER A 518 -9.91 20.11 -20.45
C SER A 518 -9.87 18.57 -20.38
N ALA A 519 -8.78 17.97 -19.89
CA ALA A 519 -8.55 16.53 -20.06
C ALA A 519 -9.14 15.61 -18.95
N GLN A 520 -9.36 16.10 -17.72
CA GLN A 520 -9.80 15.28 -16.58
C GLN A 520 -10.68 16.07 -15.59
N PRO A 521 -11.65 15.41 -14.91
CA PRO A 521 -12.51 16.07 -13.94
C PRO A 521 -11.70 16.54 -12.72
N ASN A 522 -11.91 17.78 -12.30
CA ASN A 522 -11.35 18.31 -11.05
C ASN A 522 -12.43 18.29 -9.96
N LEU A 523 -12.32 17.37 -9.00
CA LEU A 523 -13.32 17.09 -7.97
C LEU A 523 -12.90 17.59 -6.57
N TRP A 524 -12.05 18.62 -6.52
CA TRP A 524 -11.49 19.16 -5.27
C TRP A 524 -12.54 19.58 -4.23
N ASP A 525 -13.76 19.92 -4.66
CA ASP A 525 -14.89 20.37 -3.85
C ASP A 525 -15.96 19.30 -3.58
N GLN A 526 -15.77 18.05 -4.07
CA GLN A 526 -16.69 16.93 -3.85
C GLN A 526 -16.12 15.95 -2.83
N VAL A 527 -16.02 16.39 -1.57
CA VAL A 527 -15.37 15.65 -0.49
C VAL A 527 -16.36 14.72 0.22
N ASP A 528 -15.99 13.45 0.35
CA ASP A 528 -16.74 12.45 1.10
C ASP A 528 -16.15 12.33 2.53
N ASP A 529 -16.97 12.57 3.56
CA ASP A 529 -16.59 12.39 4.97
C ASP A 529 -17.14 11.07 5.50
N PHE A 530 -16.24 10.11 5.73
CA PHE A 530 -16.62 8.73 6.07
C PHE A 530 -17.27 8.58 7.45
N LYS A 531 -16.99 9.50 8.38
CA LYS A 531 -17.55 9.42 9.74
C LYS A 531 -18.83 10.23 9.89
N TRP A 532 -19.24 10.95 8.85
CA TRP A 532 -20.48 11.71 8.81
C TRP A 532 -21.58 10.95 8.06
N LEU A 533 -22.36 10.17 8.80
CA LEU A 533 -23.42 9.31 8.24
C LEU A 533 -24.74 10.06 7.94
N LYS A 534 -24.79 11.37 8.13
CA LYS A 534 -26.01 12.18 7.89
C LYS A 534 -26.04 12.67 6.44
N ALA A 535 -27.24 12.88 5.91
CA ALA A 535 -27.43 13.42 4.56
C ALA A 535 -27.06 14.91 4.43
N GLU A 536 -27.00 15.64 5.54
CA GLU A 536 -26.60 17.04 5.60
C GLU A 536 -25.10 17.21 5.30
N HIS A 537 -24.70 18.43 4.92
CA HIS A 537 -23.29 18.75 4.72
C HIS A 537 -22.47 18.52 5.99
N SER A 538 -21.31 17.86 5.88
CA SER A 538 -20.45 17.60 7.03
C SER A 538 -19.88 18.91 7.61
N PRO A 539 -19.95 19.14 8.93
CA PRO A 539 -19.33 20.30 9.56
C PRO A 539 -17.80 20.23 9.60
N ASN A 540 -17.22 19.06 9.28
CA ASN A 540 -15.78 18.83 9.40
C ASN A 540 -14.97 19.45 8.25
N TRP A 541 -15.65 19.79 7.14
CA TRP A 541 -15.01 20.44 6.01
C TRP A 541 -15.88 21.53 5.37
N SER A 542 -15.23 22.47 4.70
CA SER A 542 -15.89 23.54 3.95
C SER A 542 -15.04 23.97 2.75
N VAL A 543 -15.62 24.76 1.84
CA VAL A 543 -14.87 25.44 0.79
C VAL A 543 -14.25 26.70 1.37
N LEU A 544 -12.95 26.91 1.13
CA LEU A 544 -12.25 28.13 1.49
C LEU A 544 -12.78 29.31 0.63
N PRO A 545 -13.37 30.36 1.26
CA PRO A 545 -13.86 31.52 0.55
C PRO A 545 -12.76 32.22 -0.25
N SER A 546 -13.11 32.78 -1.40
CA SER A 546 -12.16 33.43 -2.32
C SER A 546 -11.31 34.53 -1.67
N GLU A 547 -11.90 35.34 -0.79
CA GLU A 547 -11.24 36.41 -0.06
C GLU A 547 -10.22 35.91 0.98
N LEU A 548 -10.39 34.66 1.44
CA LEU A 548 -9.48 34.04 2.38
C LEU A 548 -8.37 33.24 1.69
N ARG A 549 -8.43 33.05 0.36
CA ARG A 549 -7.39 32.35 -0.39
C ARG A 549 -6.12 33.20 -0.47
N THR A 550 -5.00 32.50 -0.56
CA THR A 550 -3.68 33.10 -0.80
C THR A 550 -3.59 33.57 -2.25
N SER A 551 -3.14 34.80 -2.47
CA SER A 551 -3.00 35.38 -3.81
C SER A 551 -1.91 34.68 -4.63
N GLU A 552 -2.07 34.65 -5.95
CA GLU A 552 -1.17 33.96 -6.89
C GLU A 552 0.30 34.42 -6.79
N HIS A 553 0.53 35.72 -6.58
CA HIS A 553 1.87 36.28 -6.37
C HIS A 553 2.63 35.62 -5.21
N VAL A 554 1.95 35.22 -4.13
CA VAL A 554 2.61 34.55 -3.00
C VAL A 554 3.15 33.18 -3.42
N TRP A 555 2.36 32.40 -4.17
CA TRP A 555 2.77 31.09 -4.66
C TRP A 555 3.94 31.16 -5.65
N LYS A 556 3.95 32.20 -6.50
CA LYS A 556 4.94 32.36 -7.56
C LYS A 556 6.25 32.98 -7.07
N ASP A 557 6.16 34.00 -6.23
CA ASP A 557 7.29 34.89 -5.94
C ASP A 557 7.81 34.75 -4.50
N LEU A 558 6.97 34.37 -3.54
CA LEU A 558 7.37 34.22 -2.12
C LEU A 558 7.71 32.77 -1.75
N VAL A 559 6.86 31.81 -2.11
CA VAL A 559 7.01 30.40 -1.69
C VAL A 559 8.29 29.75 -2.21
N PRO A 560 8.78 30.00 -3.45
CA PRO A 560 10.08 29.49 -3.88
C PRO A 560 11.29 30.04 -3.09
N GLY A 561 11.07 31.07 -2.27
CA GLY A 561 12.07 31.67 -1.40
C GLY A 561 13.06 32.57 -2.14
N SER A 562 13.46 33.65 -1.45
CA SER A 562 14.60 34.50 -1.80
C SER A 562 15.65 34.39 -0.69
N PRO A 563 16.97 34.54 -0.96
CA PRO A 563 18.01 34.49 0.07
C PRO A 563 17.77 35.43 1.26
N ASP A 564 17.06 36.54 1.03
CA ASP A 564 16.81 37.59 2.02
C ASP A 564 15.47 37.43 2.76
N MET A 565 14.66 36.41 2.42
CA MET A 565 13.29 36.24 2.92
C MET A 565 13.24 35.30 4.13
N GLY A 566 12.54 35.73 5.19
CA GLY A 566 12.33 34.94 6.39
C GLY A 566 11.23 33.88 6.25
N LEU A 567 11.36 32.76 6.97
CA LEU A 567 10.32 31.72 7.05
C LEU A 567 8.96 32.28 7.53
N GLU A 568 9.00 33.20 8.50
CA GLU A 568 7.80 33.78 9.11
C GLU A 568 7.02 34.67 8.15
N GLU A 569 7.70 35.37 7.23
CA GLU A 569 7.04 36.20 6.22
C GLU A 569 6.21 35.33 5.27
N ILE A 570 6.73 34.15 4.89
CA ILE A 570 5.98 33.21 4.05
C ILE A 570 4.82 32.61 4.85
N PHE A 571 5.03 32.22 6.12
CA PHE A 571 3.95 31.70 6.97
C PHE A 571 2.83 32.71 7.18
N GLU A 572 3.16 33.99 7.37
CA GLU A 572 2.17 35.07 7.46
C GLU A 572 1.42 35.24 6.13
N ALA A 573 2.13 35.24 5.00
CA ALA A 573 1.53 35.35 3.67
C ALA A 573 0.58 34.19 3.33
N VAL A 574 0.89 32.96 3.79
CA VAL A 574 0.01 31.79 3.65
C VAL A 574 -0.94 31.57 4.84
N LYS A 575 -1.01 32.52 5.77
CA LYS A 575 -1.94 32.54 6.92
C LYS A 575 -1.76 31.37 7.92
N ILE A 576 -0.55 30.84 8.04
CA ILE A 576 -0.20 29.86 9.07
C ILE A 576 0.26 30.60 10.33
N GLN A 577 -0.65 30.72 11.30
CA GLN A 577 -0.36 31.42 12.55
C GLN A 577 0.64 30.66 13.44
N PRO A 578 1.52 31.36 14.18
CA PRO A 578 2.34 30.74 15.21
C PRO A 578 1.45 30.32 16.39
N LYS A 579 1.36 29.01 16.66
CA LYS A 579 0.84 28.52 17.94
C LYS A 579 1.97 28.56 18.96
N HIS A 580 1.80 29.41 19.99
CA HIS A 580 2.68 29.53 21.15
C HIS A 580 2.81 28.22 21.93
#